data_AF-A0A2W2CGX0-F1
#
_entry.id   AF-A0A2W2CGX0-F1
#
_cell.length_a   1.000
_cell.length_b   1.000
_cell.length_c   1.000
_cell.angle_alpha   90.00
_cell.angle_beta   90.00
_cell.angle_gamma   90.00
#
_symmetry.space_group_name_H-M   'P 1'
#
loop_
_entity.id
_entity.type
_entity.pdbx_description
1 polymer ?
#
loop_
_entity_poly.entity_id
_entity_poly.type
_entity_poly.pdbx_seq_one_letter_code
_entity_poly.pdbx_strand_id
1 'polypeptide(L)'
;MTRPTCLLAGHDYAGWDWIDDLAQGTIVHVTTGPCAGRYRVVDNRWHARKGGPVPSWMGRFDLVLQTCTGASGTGFSLAQRL
;
A
#
# COMPACT_ATOMS: atom_id res chain seq x y z
N MET A 1 -12.61 2.26 18.29
CA MET A 1 -11.44 3.03 17.81
C MET A 1 -10.94 2.33 16.55
N THR A 2 -10.99 2.99 15.39
CA THR A 2 -10.37 2.47 14.15
C THR A 2 -8.86 2.43 14.33
N ARG A 3 -8.22 1.32 13.95
CA ARG A 3 -6.76 1.20 14.03
C ARG A 3 -6.13 2.22 13.06
N PRO A 4 -4.97 2.81 13.39
CA PRO A 4 -4.28 3.69 12.45
C PRO A 4 -3.86 2.90 11.21
N THR A 5 -3.97 3.53 10.04
CA THR A 5 -3.49 2.95 8.78
C THR A 5 -1.98 2.74 8.82
N CYS A 6 -1.55 1.54 8.45
CA CYS A 6 -0.16 1.25 8.16
C CYS A 6 0.19 1.64 6.73
N LEU A 7 1.24 2.44 6.54
CA LEU A 7 1.81 2.75 5.23
C LEU A 7 3.19 2.12 5.12
N LEU A 8 3.35 1.18 4.19
CA LEU A 8 4.65 0.59 3.86
C LEU A 8 4.99 0.99 2.43
N ALA A 9 6.10 1.72 2.27
CA ALA A 9 6.58 2.16 0.97
C ALA A 9 7.88 1.43 0.60
N GLY A 10 7.96 1.00 -0.66
CA GLY A 10 9.16 0.43 -1.26
C GLY A 10 9.60 1.27 -2.46
N HIS A 11 10.92 1.31 -2.72
CA HIS A 11 11.45 1.94 -3.92
C HIS A 11 11.41 0.96 -5.11
N ASP A 12 10.85 1.40 -6.23
CA ASP A 12 10.81 0.65 -7.49
C ASP A 12 12.21 0.26 -7.98
N TYR A 13 13.15 1.20 -7.97
CA TYR A 13 14.55 0.94 -8.33
C TYR A 13 15.26 -0.07 -7.41
N ALA A 14 14.66 -0.38 -6.24
CA ALA A 14 15.16 -1.38 -5.30
C ALA A 14 14.37 -2.70 -5.34
N GLY A 15 13.57 -2.93 -6.39
CA GLY A 15 12.84 -4.19 -6.61
C GLY A 15 11.50 -4.30 -5.88
N TRP A 16 10.90 -3.17 -5.51
CA TRP A 16 9.56 -3.12 -4.91
C TRP A 16 8.49 -2.64 -5.89
N ASP A 17 8.71 -2.77 -7.18
CA ASP A 17 7.72 -2.44 -8.21
C ASP A 17 6.47 -3.33 -8.12
N TRP A 18 6.62 -4.62 -7.79
CA TRP A 18 5.54 -5.61 -7.72
C TRP A 18 4.43 -5.35 -6.68
N ILE A 19 4.54 -4.35 -5.80
CA ILE A 19 3.56 -4.12 -4.72
C ILE A 19 2.47 -3.11 -5.08
N ASP A 20 2.52 -2.44 -6.23
CA ASP A 20 1.53 -1.41 -6.58
C ASP A 20 0.20 -1.97 -7.10
N ASP A 21 0.17 -3.19 -7.62
CA ASP A 21 -0.98 -3.74 -8.34
C ASP A 21 -1.38 -5.17 -7.90
N LEU A 22 -1.10 -5.53 -6.64
CA LEU A 22 -1.44 -6.85 -6.11
C LEU A 22 -2.90 -7.19 -6.37
N ALA A 23 -3.15 -8.41 -6.83
CA ALA A 23 -4.51 -8.84 -7.13
C ALA A 23 -5.41 -8.74 -5.89
N GLN A 24 -6.64 -8.24 -6.06
CA GLN A 24 -7.62 -8.23 -4.97
C GLN A 24 -7.85 -9.65 -4.44
N GLY A 25 -7.92 -9.79 -3.12
CA GLY A 25 -7.95 -11.08 -2.44
C GLY A 25 -6.58 -11.64 -2.05
N THR A 26 -5.48 -11.07 -2.54
CA THR A 26 -4.12 -11.42 -2.10
C THR A 26 -3.99 -11.22 -0.59
N ILE A 27 -3.37 -12.20 0.08
CA ILE A 27 -3.08 -12.11 1.51
C ILE A 27 -1.66 -11.62 1.72
N VAL A 28 -1.53 -10.43 2.30
CA VAL A 28 -0.26 -9.84 2.70
C VAL A 28 0.00 -10.20 4.16
N HIS A 29 1.16 -10.81 4.43
CA HIS A 29 1.60 -11.12 5.78
C HIS A 29 2.78 -10.24 6.14
N VAL A 30 2.55 -9.25 7.00
CA VAL A 30 3.61 -8.45 7.62
C VAL A 30 4.03 -9.16 8.89
N THR A 31 5.26 -9.66 8.94
CA THR A 31 5.70 -10.58 10.00
C THR A 31 6.23 -9.86 11.24
N THR A 32 6.71 -8.63 11.13
CA THR A 32 7.36 -7.88 12.22
C THR A 32 7.02 -6.39 12.20
N GLY A 33 7.37 -5.71 13.30
CA GLY A 33 7.19 -4.27 13.45
C GLY A 33 5.75 -3.84 13.79
N PRO A 34 5.49 -2.52 13.85
CA PRO A 34 4.20 -1.96 14.26
C PRO A 34 3.03 -2.38 13.36
N CYS A 35 3.33 -2.73 12.11
CA CYS A 35 2.35 -3.17 11.11
C CYS A 35 2.17 -4.68 11.04
N ALA A 36 2.79 -5.46 11.94
CA ALA A 36 2.69 -6.91 11.95
C ALA A 36 1.22 -7.39 11.97
N GLY A 37 0.88 -8.29 11.06
CA GLY A 37 -0.48 -8.77 10.86
C GLY A 37 -0.71 -9.37 9.48
N ARG A 38 -1.91 -9.92 9.30
CA ARG A 38 -2.38 -10.44 8.01
C ARG A 38 -3.44 -9.50 7.46
N TYR A 39 -3.35 -9.22 6.17
CA TYR A 39 -4.22 -8.28 5.48
C TYR A 39 -4.68 -8.89 4.17
N ARG A 40 -5.88 -8.55 3.73
CA ARG A 40 -6.42 -8.92 2.43
C ARG A 40 -6.47 -7.68 1.56
N VAL A 41 -5.87 -7.73 0.38
CA VAL A 41 -5.99 -6.66 -0.63
C VAL A 41 -7.45 -6.56 -1.09
N VAL A 42 -8.00 -5.36 -1.08
CA VAL A 42 -9.39 -5.07 -1.43
C VAL A 42 -9.55 -4.06 -2.56
N ASP A 43 -8.54 -3.25 -2.83
CA ASP A 43 -8.58 -2.21 -3.86
C ASP A 43 -7.16 -1.84 -4.31
N ASN A 44 -7.02 -1.25 -5.49
CA ASN A 44 -5.76 -0.72 -6.02
C ASN A 44 -5.98 0.71 -6.51
N ARG A 45 -4.97 1.57 -6.38
CA ARG A 45 -5.02 2.96 -6.87
C ARG A 45 -3.73 3.35 -7.54
N TRP A 46 -3.82 4.36 -8.39
CA TRP A 46 -2.65 4.95 -9.04
C TRP A 46 -2.80 6.46 -9.08
N HIS A 47 -1.68 7.16 -8.88
CA HIS A 47 -1.58 8.60 -9.03
C HIS A 47 -0.53 8.97 -10.07
N ALA A 48 -0.83 9.97 -10.90
CA ALA A 48 0.07 10.52 -11.93
C ALA A 48 1.19 11.43 -11.38
N ARG A 49 1.55 11.26 -10.10
CA ARG A 49 2.60 12.05 -9.45
C ARG A 49 3.33 11.22 -8.41
N LYS A 50 4.63 11.49 -8.25
CA LYS A 50 5.46 11.06 -7.12
C LYS A 50 5.44 12.16 -6.05
N GLY A 51 5.19 11.77 -4.81
CA GLY A 51 5.15 12.68 -3.66
C GLY A 51 3.88 13.53 -3.54
N GLY A 52 3.91 14.49 -2.62
CA GLY A 52 2.78 15.33 -2.25
C GLY A 52 2.10 14.89 -0.95
N PRO A 53 0.93 15.48 -0.62
CA PRO A 53 0.23 15.19 0.63
C PRO A 53 -0.30 13.77 0.68
N VAL A 54 -0.37 13.22 1.90
CA VAL A 54 -1.02 11.93 2.17
C VAL A 54 -2.48 12.00 1.68
N PRO A 55 -2.90 11.09 0.77
CA PRO A 55 -4.26 11.08 0.26
C PRO A 55 -5.29 10.80 1.36
N SER A 56 -6.37 11.58 1.39
CA SER A 56 -7.43 11.47 2.40
C SER A 56 -8.13 10.11 2.43
N TRP A 57 -8.10 9.37 1.31
CA TRP A 57 -8.69 8.04 1.21
C TRP A 57 -7.86 6.95 1.90
N MET A 58 -6.57 7.16 2.18
CA MET A 58 -5.71 6.13 2.81
C MET A 58 -6.22 5.70 4.17
N GLY A 59 -6.78 6.63 4.95
CA GLY A 59 -7.32 6.39 6.29
C GLY A 59 -8.50 5.39 6.35
N ARG A 60 -9.01 4.94 5.19
CA ARG A 60 -10.10 3.95 5.10
C ARG A 60 -9.59 2.51 5.05
N PHE A 61 -8.28 2.30 4.98
CA PHE A 61 -7.63 1.01 4.85
C PHE A 61 -6.70 0.76 6.03
N ASP A 62 -6.57 -0.50 6.45
CA ASP A 62 -5.69 -0.87 7.56
C ASP A 62 -4.22 -0.96 7.12
N LEU A 63 -3.97 -1.31 5.86
CA LEU A 63 -2.63 -1.35 5.25
C LEU A 63 -2.67 -0.75 3.84
N VAL A 64 -1.69 0.11 3.55
CA VAL A 64 -1.39 0.66 2.24
C VAL A 64 0.04 0.28 1.87
N LEU A 65 0.19 -0.44 0.77
CA LEU A 65 1.48 -0.65 0.11
C LEU A 65 1.64 0.41 -0.97
N GLN A 66 2.81 1.04 -1.04
CA GLN A 66 3.08 2.13 -1.97
C GLN A 66 4.42 1.90 -2.67
N THR A 67 4.46 2.08 -3.98
CA THR A 67 5.72 2.16 -4.73
C THR A 67 5.64 3.19 -5.84
N CYS A 68 6.80 3.62 -6.32
CA CYS A 68 6.91 4.44 -7.52
C CYS A 68 6.55 3.57 -8.74
N THR A 69 5.86 4.14 -9.73
CA THR A 69 5.47 3.41 -10.94
C THR A 69 5.82 4.24 -12.16
N GLY A 70 6.65 3.71 -13.05
CA GLY A 70 7.10 4.40 -14.26
C GLY A 70 7.84 5.72 -13.98
N ALA A 71 7.85 6.63 -14.96
CA ALA A 71 8.61 7.88 -14.86
C ALA A 71 8.08 8.82 -13.75
N SER A 72 6.76 8.88 -13.57
CA SER A 72 6.11 9.92 -12.76
C SER A 72 5.03 9.44 -11.79
N GLY A 73 4.70 8.15 -11.78
CA GLY A 73 3.55 7.63 -11.04
C GLY A 73 3.87 7.12 -9.63
N THR A 74 2.80 6.92 -8.85
CA THR A 74 2.82 6.16 -7.61
C THR A 74 1.62 5.24 -7.61
N GLY A 75 1.87 3.95 -7.42
CA GLY A 75 0.83 2.94 -7.33
C GLY A 75 0.65 2.43 -5.90
N PHE A 76 -0.54 1.91 -5.63
CA PHE A 76 -0.97 1.55 -4.28
C PHE A 76 -1.79 0.26 -4.28
N SER A 77 -1.38 -0.71 -3.47
CA SER A 77 -2.25 -1.82 -3.04
C SER A 77 -2.87 -1.51 -1.68
N LEU A 78 -4.19 -1.64 -1.58
CA LEU A 78 -4.97 -1.22 -0.42
C LEU A 78 -5.61 -2.44 0.25
N ALA A 79 -5.38 -2.61 1.54
CA ALA A 79 -5.75 -3.83 2.24
C ALA A 79 -6.47 -3.57 3.57
N GLN A 80 -7.38 -4.48 3.91
CA GLN A 80 -8.06 -4.56 5.20
C GLN A 80 -7.44 -5.66 6.03
N ARG A 81 -7.38 -5.47 7.34
CA ARG A 81 -6.84 -6.49 8.25
C ARG A 81 -7.82 -7.67 8.35
N LEU A 82 -7.24 -8.85 8.51
CA LEU A 82 -7.95 -10.10 8.83
C LEU A 82 -8.08 -10.32 10.34
#